data_AF-A0A8S3I6J4-F1
#
_entry.id   AF-A0A8S3I6J4-F1
#
_cell.length_a   1.000
_cell.length_b   1.000
_cell.length_c   1.000
_cell.angle_alpha   90.00
_cell.angle_beta   90.00
_cell.angle_gamma   90.00
#
_symmetry.space_group_name_H-M   'P 1'
#
loop_
_entity.id
_entity.type
_entity.pdbx_description
1 polymer ?
#
loop_
_entity_poly.entity_id
_entity_poly.type
_entity_poly.pdbx_seq_one_letter_code
_entity_poly.pdbx_strand_id
1 'polypeptide(L)'
;RTIPATVDGENNAKYRLTEDLTSYLNCRVRSRNKNLFTADQGLRGDSSIYTRQNATGTQYGYECPEERDYYPYWQPTDWIDIAILTNRQDLCSYYRQNSQNVQSRFACSFTIKANLIEANNLKIILPNNKEACEAYNGSRVNGEKPSWIEFPSHNQAPPECYSPPYTTENHLGDIQGSDMAVYNWTLPSTSAAKCVLRVRYNISTGDYDGWNVSSKNNNGNLYIME
;
A
#
# COMPACT_ATOMS: atom_id res chain seq x y z
N ARG A 1 -8.13 -19.70 -1.84
CA ARG A 1 -7.41 -20.58 -0.89
C ARG A 1 -6.44 -19.70 -0.13
N THR A 2 -6.56 -19.60 1.20
CA THR A 2 -5.69 -18.75 2.02
C THR A 2 -4.26 -19.28 1.98
N ILE A 3 -3.29 -18.38 1.74
CA ILE A 3 -1.87 -18.71 1.69
C ILE A 3 -1.31 -18.56 3.11
N PRO A 4 -0.75 -19.61 3.71
CA PRO A 4 -0.13 -19.50 5.03
C PRO A 4 0.94 -18.40 5.06
N ALA A 5 0.92 -17.52 6.05
CA ALA A 5 1.97 -16.51 6.24
C ALA A 5 3.20 -17.15 6.93
N THR A 6 3.83 -18.10 6.24
CA THR A 6 4.92 -18.95 6.74
C THR A 6 5.92 -19.19 5.61
N VAL A 7 7.15 -19.58 5.94
CA VAL A 7 8.20 -19.91 4.95
C VAL A 7 7.75 -20.99 3.96
N ASP A 8 6.99 -21.99 4.41
CA ASP A 8 6.43 -23.02 3.54
C ASP A 8 5.38 -22.48 2.57
N GLY A 9 4.60 -21.50 3.01
CA GLY A 9 3.64 -20.79 2.15
C GLY A 9 4.34 -20.00 1.05
N GLU A 10 5.43 -19.32 1.40
CA GLU A 10 6.25 -18.55 0.47
C GLU A 10 6.93 -19.41 -0.60
N ASN A 11 7.54 -20.51 -0.20
CA ASN A 11 8.29 -21.39 -1.11
C ASN A 11 7.40 -22.31 -1.95
N ASN A 12 6.10 -22.35 -1.68
CA ASN A 12 5.20 -23.24 -2.38
C ASN A 12 4.80 -22.65 -3.75
N ALA A 13 5.43 -23.20 -4.80
CA ALA A 13 5.20 -22.82 -6.20
C ALA A 13 3.74 -22.83 -6.65
N LYS A 14 2.85 -23.51 -5.90
CA LYS A 14 1.40 -23.49 -6.14
C LYS A 14 0.78 -22.09 -6.00
N TYR A 15 1.34 -21.23 -5.15
CA TYR A 15 0.70 -19.95 -4.82
C TYR A 15 1.12 -18.79 -5.71
N ARG A 16 2.16 -18.95 -6.55
CA ARG A 16 2.63 -17.97 -7.56
C ARG A 16 2.59 -16.52 -7.02
N LEU A 17 3.38 -16.28 -5.99
CA LEU A 17 3.36 -15.04 -5.23
C LEU A 17 3.98 -13.89 -6.00
N THR A 18 3.42 -12.70 -5.81
CA THR A 18 3.85 -11.44 -6.42
C THR A 18 4.63 -10.56 -5.44
N GLU A 19 4.26 -10.57 -4.16
CA GLU A 19 4.91 -9.83 -3.08
C GLU A 19 5.70 -10.75 -2.12
N ASP A 20 6.69 -10.17 -1.44
CA ASP A 20 7.50 -10.85 -0.43
C ASP A 20 6.72 -11.08 0.87
N LEU A 21 6.94 -12.23 1.52
CA LEU A 21 6.28 -12.56 2.79
C LEU A 21 6.65 -11.57 3.89
N THR A 22 7.88 -11.07 3.94
CA THR A 22 8.35 -10.15 4.98
C THR A 22 7.61 -8.82 4.90
N SER A 23 7.42 -8.29 3.70
CA SER A 23 6.66 -7.06 3.47
C SER A 23 5.18 -7.23 3.82
N TYR A 24 4.59 -8.38 3.47
CA TYR A 24 3.24 -8.72 3.91
C TYR A 24 3.11 -8.84 5.42
N LEU A 25 4.05 -9.52 6.09
CA LEU A 25 4.04 -9.66 7.55
C LEU A 25 4.16 -8.30 8.22
N ASN A 26 5.06 -7.42 7.74
CA ASN A 26 5.17 -6.05 8.22
C ASN A 26 3.83 -5.30 8.12
N CYS A 27 3.13 -5.41 7.00
CA CYS A 27 1.79 -4.84 6.85
C CYS A 27 0.78 -5.46 7.83
N ARG A 28 0.79 -6.79 7.96
CA ARG A 28 -0.19 -7.54 8.75
C ARG A 28 -0.06 -7.32 10.25
N VAL A 29 1.15 -7.13 10.76
CA VAL A 29 1.41 -6.83 12.18
C VAL A 29 1.35 -5.33 12.46
N ARG A 30 1.45 -4.45 11.46
CA ARG A 30 1.40 -3.00 11.68
C ARG A 30 -0.03 -2.52 11.88
N SER A 31 -0.26 -1.68 12.89
CA SER A 31 -1.50 -0.94 13.07
C SER A 31 -1.84 -0.13 11.83
N ARG A 32 -3.09 -0.20 11.36
CA ARG A 32 -3.57 0.68 10.28
C ARG A 32 -3.44 2.14 10.65
N ASN A 33 -3.41 2.99 9.64
CA ASN A 33 -3.60 4.42 9.82
C ASN A 33 -5.06 4.73 10.19
N LYS A 34 -5.28 5.05 11.47
CA LYS A 34 -6.60 5.37 12.03
C LYS A 34 -7.16 6.72 11.58
N ASN A 35 -6.38 7.54 10.86
CA ASN A 35 -6.86 8.78 10.25
C ASN A 35 -7.51 8.58 8.87
N LEU A 36 -7.41 7.37 8.29
CA LEU A 36 -7.99 7.12 6.96
C LEU A 36 -9.51 7.07 7.02
N PHE A 37 -10.14 7.67 6.01
CA PHE A 37 -11.58 7.62 5.80
C PHE A 37 -12.04 6.18 5.50
N THR A 38 -13.07 5.74 6.22
CA THR A 38 -13.69 4.41 6.06
C THR A 38 -15.17 4.50 5.72
N ALA A 39 -15.71 5.70 5.49
CA ALA A 39 -17.13 5.91 5.24
C ALA A 39 -18.00 5.29 6.35
N ASP A 40 -18.88 4.35 6.00
CA ASP A 40 -19.78 3.59 6.86
C ASP A 40 -19.21 2.19 7.23
N GLN A 41 -18.01 1.86 6.76
CA GLN A 41 -17.44 0.52 6.91
C GLN A 41 -16.97 0.26 8.34
N GLY A 42 -17.59 -0.74 8.99
CA GLY A 42 -17.18 -1.28 10.29
C GLY A 42 -16.02 -2.28 10.15
N LEU A 43 -14.78 -1.78 10.23
CA LEU A 43 -13.57 -2.60 10.14
C LEU A 43 -13.51 -3.66 11.25
N ARG A 44 -13.08 -4.88 10.91
CA ARG A 44 -13.05 -6.03 11.83
C ARG A 44 -11.72 -6.23 12.55
N GLY A 45 -10.82 -5.25 12.46
CA GLY A 45 -9.52 -5.28 13.14
C GLY A 45 -8.73 -3.99 12.95
N ASP A 46 -7.57 -3.94 13.60
CA ASP A 46 -6.76 -2.74 13.75
C ASP A 46 -5.44 -2.75 12.97
N SER A 47 -5.12 -3.80 12.21
CA SER A 47 -3.91 -3.83 11.39
C SER A 47 -4.13 -3.30 9.96
N SER A 48 -3.03 -3.08 9.24
CA SER A 48 -3.01 -2.46 7.91
C SER A 48 -3.67 -3.33 6.81
N ILE A 49 -4.15 -4.53 7.15
CA ILE A 49 -4.97 -5.36 6.24
C ILE A 49 -6.45 -4.98 6.26
N TYR A 50 -6.89 -4.21 7.25
CA TYR A 50 -8.27 -3.77 7.39
C TYR A 50 -8.40 -2.36 6.81
N THR A 51 -9.05 -2.25 5.66
CA THR A 51 -9.29 -0.98 4.96
C THR A 51 -10.76 -0.84 4.59
N ARG A 52 -11.16 0.32 4.08
CA ARG A 52 -12.53 0.55 3.56
C ARG A 52 -12.92 -0.49 2.50
N GLN A 53 -11.99 -0.86 1.61
CA GLN A 53 -12.24 -1.84 0.55
C GLN A 53 -12.04 -3.30 1.01
N ASN A 54 -11.47 -3.52 2.20
CA ASN A 54 -11.22 -4.85 2.76
C ASN A 54 -11.55 -4.90 4.26
N ALA A 55 -12.79 -4.61 4.63
CA ALA A 55 -13.20 -4.44 6.02
C ALA A 55 -13.05 -5.72 6.87
N THR A 56 -13.09 -6.89 6.25
CA THR A 56 -12.92 -8.20 6.91
C THR A 56 -11.47 -8.68 6.96
N GLY A 57 -10.53 -7.98 6.31
CA GLY A 57 -9.12 -8.38 6.24
C GLY A 57 -8.90 -9.67 5.46
N THR A 58 -9.69 -9.91 4.40
CA THR A 58 -9.54 -11.08 3.55
C THR A 58 -8.19 -11.02 2.84
N GLN A 59 -7.45 -12.13 2.86
CA GLN A 59 -6.12 -12.22 2.26
C GLN A 59 -6.19 -12.57 0.77
N TYR A 60 -5.53 -11.76 -0.05
CA TYR A 60 -5.28 -12.00 -1.47
C TYR A 60 -3.77 -11.98 -1.70
N GLY A 61 -3.17 -13.15 -1.93
CA GLY A 61 -1.70 -13.22 -2.05
C GLY A 61 -0.99 -12.75 -0.77
N TYR A 62 0.12 -12.04 -0.98
CA TYR A 62 0.85 -11.30 0.04
C TYR A 62 0.70 -9.79 -0.16
N GLU A 63 -0.43 -9.38 -0.76
CA GLU A 63 -0.80 -7.97 -0.92
C GLU A 63 -1.02 -7.31 0.45
N CYS A 64 -0.54 -6.06 0.59
CA CYS A 64 -0.91 -5.19 1.70
C CYS A 64 -2.09 -4.28 1.28
N PRO A 65 -3.32 -4.48 1.81
CA PRO A 65 -4.49 -3.70 1.41
C PRO A 65 -4.33 -2.19 1.59
N GLU A 66 -3.69 -1.71 2.66
CA GLU A 66 -3.48 -0.26 2.84
C GLU A 66 -2.51 0.33 1.80
N GLU A 67 -1.49 -0.43 1.36
CA GLU A 67 -0.59 -0.01 0.28
C GLU A 67 -1.26 -0.04 -1.09
N ARG A 68 -2.14 -1.03 -1.32
CA ARG A 68 -2.95 -1.11 -2.53
C ARG A 68 -3.90 0.09 -2.63
N ASP A 69 -4.61 0.38 -1.55
CA ASP A 69 -5.72 1.33 -1.54
C ASP A 69 -5.26 2.79 -1.52
N TYR A 70 -4.06 3.09 -1.00
CA TYR A 70 -3.59 4.46 -0.79
C TYR A 70 -2.23 4.73 -1.42
N TYR A 71 -2.17 5.79 -2.23
CA TYR A 71 -0.96 6.24 -2.90
C TYR A 71 -0.78 7.76 -2.78
N PRO A 72 0.44 8.27 -2.51
CA PRO A 72 1.67 7.53 -2.21
C PRO A 72 1.59 6.85 -0.85
N TYR A 73 2.12 5.64 -0.75
CA TYR A 73 2.07 4.90 0.50
C TYR A 73 3.13 5.42 1.47
N TRP A 74 2.72 5.79 2.70
CA TRP A 74 3.59 6.41 3.71
C TRP A 74 4.41 5.40 4.54
N GLN A 75 4.16 4.10 4.36
CA GLN A 75 4.93 3.01 4.97
C GLN A 75 5.77 2.30 3.89
N PRO A 76 6.70 1.42 4.27
CA PRO A 76 7.53 0.70 3.31
C PRO A 76 6.69 -0.13 2.33
N THR A 77 7.12 -0.12 1.07
CA THR A 77 6.59 -0.91 -0.05
C THR A 77 7.76 -1.51 -0.83
N ASP A 78 7.53 -2.68 -1.46
CA ASP A 78 8.49 -3.30 -2.39
C ASP A 78 8.30 -2.81 -3.83
N TRP A 79 7.21 -2.07 -4.08
CA TRP A 79 6.83 -1.64 -5.41
C TRP A 79 7.62 -0.39 -5.82
N ILE A 80 8.41 -0.53 -6.89
CA ILE A 80 9.05 0.59 -7.57
C ILE A 80 8.02 1.25 -8.49
N ASP A 81 7.79 2.55 -8.30
CA ASP A 81 6.80 3.29 -9.08
C ASP A 81 7.34 3.61 -10.49
N ILE A 82 6.50 3.38 -11.51
CA ILE A 82 6.84 3.65 -12.92
C ILE A 82 6.25 4.99 -13.36
N ALA A 83 4.92 5.08 -13.36
CA ALA A 83 4.19 6.24 -13.82
C ALA A 83 2.85 6.40 -13.08
N ILE A 84 2.39 7.64 -13.05
CA ILE A 84 1.11 8.07 -12.49
C ILE A 84 0.35 8.79 -13.58
N LEU A 85 -0.74 8.19 -14.00
CA LEU A 85 -1.65 8.76 -14.99
C LEU A 85 -2.81 9.40 -14.24
N THR A 86 -2.82 10.72 -14.16
CA THR A 86 -3.81 11.45 -13.37
C THR A 86 -4.27 12.74 -14.04
N ASN A 87 -5.56 13.04 -13.93
CA ASN A 87 -6.12 14.34 -14.28
C ASN A 87 -5.77 15.45 -13.26
N ARG A 88 -5.32 15.09 -12.06
CA ARG A 88 -4.88 16.02 -11.00
C ARG A 88 -3.39 16.34 -11.14
N GLN A 89 -3.03 17.02 -12.23
CA GLN A 89 -1.65 17.41 -12.49
C GLN A 89 -1.04 18.32 -11.42
N ASP A 90 -1.88 19.07 -10.70
CA ASP A 90 -1.50 19.87 -9.54
C ASP A 90 -0.84 19.03 -8.43
N LEU A 91 -1.15 17.73 -8.35
CA LEU A 91 -0.59 16.81 -7.37
C LEU A 91 0.67 16.08 -7.87
N CYS A 92 1.08 16.25 -9.13
CA CYS A 92 2.25 15.55 -9.66
C CYS A 92 3.52 15.81 -8.86
N SER A 93 3.74 17.05 -8.43
CA SER A 93 4.88 17.39 -7.56
C SER A 93 4.84 16.63 -6.24
N TYR A 94 3.65 16.53 -5.63
CA TYR A 94 3.45 15.79 -4.39
C TYR A 94 3.74 14.30 -4.59
N TYR A 95 3.17 13.66 -5.61
CA TYR A 95 3.37 12.24 -5.85
C TYR A 95 4.83 11.89 -6.11
N ARG A 96 5.51 12.68 -6.95
CA ARG A 96 6.90 12.44 -7.34
C ARG A 96 7.85 12.55 -6.15
N GLN A 97 7.62 13.51 -5.26
CA GLN A 97 8.45 13.72 -4.07
C GLN A 97 8.17 12.70 -2.97
N ASN A 98 6.93 12.18 -2.92
CA ASN A 98 6.50 11.25 -1.89
C ASN A 98 6.52 9.79 -2.37
N SER A 99 7.11 9.45 -3.51
CA SER A 99 7.34 8.06 -3.90
C SER A 99 8.52 7.45 -3.13
N GLN A 100 8.43 6.17 -2.76
CA GLN A 100 9.58 5.47 -2.15
C GLN A 100 10.75 5.29 -3.13
N ASN A 101 10.55 5.55 -4.43
CA ASN A 101 11.67 5.65 -5.38
C ASN A 101 12.75 6.63 -4.89
N VAL A 102 12.34 7.76 -4.31
CA VAL A 102 13.22 8.87 -3.92
C VAL A 102 13.22 9.16 -2.42
N GLN A 103 12.20 8.71 -1.67
CA GLN A 103 12.04 9.03 -0.25
C GLN A 103 12.06 7.76 0.61
N SER A 104 12.96 7.68 1.59
CA SER A 104 12.96 6.59 2.57
C SER A 104 11.64 6.51 3.34
N ARG A 105 11.30 5.30 3.77
CA ARG A 105 10.18 4.99 4.65
C ARG A 105 10.67 4.49 5.99
N PHE A 106 9.79 4.54 6.98
CA PHE A 106 10.12 4.06 8.31
C PHE A 106 8.93 3.29 8.88
N ALA A 107 9.23 2.24 9.64
CA ALA A 107 8.20 1.44 10.29
C ALA A 107 8.70 0.85 11.61
N CYS A 108 7.77 0.58 12.53
CA CYS A 108 8.04 -0.23 13.70
C CYS A 108 8.06 -1.70 13.30
N SER A 109 9.20 -2.37 13.42
CA SER A 109 9.35 -3.75 12.94
C SER A 109 10.35 -4.56 13.79
N PHE A 110 10.27 -5.88 13.67
CA PHE A 110 11.31 -6.79 14.15
C PHE A 110 12.34 -6.99 13.04
N THR A 111 13.61 -7.01 13.41
CA THR A 111 14.72 -7.01 12.44
C THR A 111 14.83 -8.34 11.69
N ILE A 112 14.33 -9.43 12.28
CA ILE A 112 14.45 -10.79 11.74
C ILE A 112 13.07 -11.32 11.33
N LYS A 113 12.97 -11.87 10.11
CA LYS A 113 11.74 -12.44 9.54
C LYS A 113 11.07 -13.47 10.45
N ALA A 114 11.84 -14.31 11.15
CA ALA A 114 11.30 -15.29 12.10
C ALA A 114 10.49 -14.63 13.23
N ASN A 115 10.94 -13.47 13.72
CA ASN A 115 10.25 -12.73 14.76
C ASN A 115 8.99 -12.01 14.22
N LEU A 116 8.98 -11.61 12.95
CA LEU A 116 7.76 -11.14 12.28
C LEU A 116 6.71 -12.25 12.12
N ILE A 117 7.12 -13.47 11.75
CA ILE A 117 6.24 -14.64 11.67
C ILE A 117 5.62 -14.91 13.04
N GLU A 118 6.44 -14.93 14.09
CA GLU A 118 5.95 -15.20 15.44
C GLU A 118 5.09 -14.06 15.99
N ALA A 119 5.43 -12.80 15.72
CA ALA A 119 4.56 -11.67 16.04
C ALA A 119 3.19 -11.80 15.38
N ASN A 120 3.14 -12.25 14.12
CA ASN A 120 1.90 -12.54 13.42
C ASN A 120 1.12 -13.71 14.03
N ASN A 121 1.79 -14.80 14.44
CA ASN A 121 1.15 -15.93 15.13
C ASN A 121 0.50 -15.50 16.46
N LEU A 122 1.22 -14.66 17.21
CA LEU A 122 0.78 -14.07 18.47
C LEU A 122 -0.22 -12.92 18.28
N LYS A 123 -0.54 -12.54 17.04
CA LYS A 123 -1.43 -11.42 16.68
C LYS A 123 -0.99 -10.09 17.30
N ILE A 124 0.31 -9.87 17.41
CA ILE A 124 0.88 -8.62 17.90
C ILE A 124 0.58 -7.52 16.88
N ILE A 125 0.12 -6.37 17.38
CA ILE A 125 -0.05 -5.15 16.60
C ILE A 125 1.04 -4.14 16.97
N LEU A 126 1.89 -3.82 16.01
CA LEU A 126 2.96 -2.84 16.13
C LEU A 126 2.45 -1.43 15.80
N PRO A 127 2.91 -0.40 16.51
CA PRO A 127 2.59 0.98 16.18
C PRO A 127 3.06 1.39 14.78
N ASN A 128 2.39 2.37 14.18
CA ASN A 128 2.69 2.85 12.82
C ASN A 128 3.40 4.21 12.78
N ASN A 129 3.76 4.78 13.93
CA ASN A 129 4.49 6.03 14.06
C ASN A 129 5.69 5.85 15.02
N LYS A 130 6.64 6.77 14.91
CA LYS A 130 7.91 6.72 15.62
C LYS A 130 7.72 6.79 17.12
N GLU A 131 6.96 7.77 17.58
CA GLU A 131 6.76 8.09 18.98
C GLU A 131 6.19 6.87 19.72
N ALA A 132 5.15 6.25 19.16
CA ALA A 132 4.54 5.06 19.74
C ALA A 132 5.43 3.81 19.63
N CYS A 133 6.26 3.68 18.58
CA CYS A 133 7.21 2.58 18.47
C CYS A 133 8.32 2.67 19.53
N GLU A 134 8.86 3.86 19.75
CA GLU A 134 9.89 4.10 20.77
C GLU A 134 9.33 3.84 22.18
N ALA A 135 8.10 4.32 22.43
CA ALA A 135 7.35 4.08 23.66
C ALA A 135 6.78 2.66 23.79
N TYR A 136 6.92 1.80 22.77
CA TYR A 136 6.34 0.46 22.78
C TYR A 136 6.91 -0.37 23.93
N ASN A 137 6.06 -0.73 24.88
CA ASN A 137 6.39 -1.58 26.03
C ASN A 137 5.64 -2.93 25.96
N GLY A 138 5.07 -3.25 24.80
CA GLY A 138 4.31 -4.47 24.57
C GLY A 138 5.18 -5.72 24.43
N SER A 139 4.60 -6.75 23.80
CA SER A 139 5.20 -8.08 23.73
C SER A 139 6.55 -8.09 23.02
N ARG A 140 7.52 -8.75 23.64
CA ARG A 140 8.78 -9.16 23.01
C ARG A 140 8.59 -10.48 22.29
N VAL A 141 9.32 -10.66 21.19
CA VAL A 141 9.35 -11.92 20.46
C VAL A 141 10.77 -12.46 20.53
N ASN A 142 10.95 -13.65 21.11
CA ASN A 142 12.27 -14.26 21.30
C ASN A 142 13.30 -13.33 21.97
N GLY A 143 12.84 -12.49 22.91
CA GLY A 143 13.67 -11.49 23.61
C GLY A 143 13.89 -10.17 22.87
N GLU A 144 13.61 -10.10 21.56
CA GLU A 144 13.70 -8.88 20.75
C GLU A 144 12.50 -7.94 21.03
N LYS A 145 12.77 -6.64 21.11
CA LYS A 145 11.76 -5.57 21.09
C LYS A 145 11.73 -4.99 19.66
N PRO A 146 10.55 -4.68 19.09
CA PRO A 146 10.49 -4.00 17.80
C PRO A 146 11.18 -2.63 17.89
N SER A 147 11.78 -2.21 16.78
CA SER A 147 12.50 -0.94 16.66
C SER A 147 11.95 -0.12 15.50
N TRP A 148 12.12 1.20 15.58
CA TRP A 148 11.80 2.10 14.47
C TRP A 148 12.92 2.03 13.44
N ILE A 149 12.65 1.37 12.31
CA ILE A 149 13.66 1.02 11.30
C ILE A 149 13.45 1.85 10.04
N GLU A 150 14.54 2.32 9.45
CA GLU A 150 14.55 2.92 8.11
C GLU A 150 14.50 1.82 7.04
N PHE A 151 13.64 2.04 6.06
CA PHE A 151 13.57 1.33 4.80
C PHE A 151 14.02 2.34 3.74
N PRO A 152 15.25 2.22 3.21
CA PRO A 152 15.78 3.19 2.27
C PRO A 152 14.87 3.41 1.06
N SER A 153 15.01 4.57 0.42
CA SER A 153 14.44 4.75 -0.91
C SER A 153 15.00 3.71 -1.88
N HIS A 154 14.27 3.42 -2.96
CA HIS A 154 14.75 2.48 -3.97
C HIS A 154 15.92 3.03 -4.80
N ASN A 155 16.33 4.28 -4.53
CA ASN A 155 17.35 5.00 -5.29
C ASN A 155 17.06 4.98 -6.80
N GLN A 156 15.78 5.22 -7.14
CA GLN A 156 15.28 5.27 -8.51
C GLN A 156 14.84 6.69 -8.85
N ALA A 157 14.69 6.99 -10.13
CA ALA A 157 14.05 8.22 -10.55
C ALA A 157 12.63 8.32 -9.97
N PRO A 158 12.14 9.52 -9.63
CA PRO A 158 10.75 9.69 -9.26
C PRO A 158 9.85 9.23 -10.42
N PRO A 159 8.66 8.69 -10.14
CA PRO A 159 7.77 8.20 -11.19
C PRO A 159 7.42 9.31 -12.18
N GLU A 160 7.15 8.93 -13.42
CA GLU A 160 6.55 9.85 -14.39
C GLU A 160 5.17 10.26 -13.89
N CYS A 161 4.77 11.51 -14.12
CA CYS A 161 3.43 11.96 -13.79
C CYS A 161 2.91 12.88 -14.88
N TYR A 162 1.82 12.49 -15.50
CA TYR A 162 1.21 13.23 -16.60
C TYR A 162 -0.28 12.90 -16.74
N SER A 163 -0.98 13.70 -17.55
CA SER A 163 -2.39 13.48 -17.79
C SER A 163 -2.59 12.38 -18.83
N PRO A 164 -3.42 11.35 -18.56
CA PRO A 164 -3.79 10.41 -19.60
C PRO A 164 -4.62 11.13 -20.69
N PRO A 165 -4.70 10.53 -21.90
CA PRO A 165 -5.67 10.98 -22.89
C PRO A 165 -7.08 10.83 -22.34
N TYR A 166 -7.98 11.69 -22.83
CA TYR A 166 -9.39 11.61 -22.47
C TYR A 166 -10.01 10.33 -23.05
N THR A 167 -10.71 9.59 -22.20
CA THR A 167 -11.50 8.40 -22.58
C THR A 167 -12.93 8.60 -22.13
N THR A 168 -13.90 8.10 -22.91
CA THR A 168 -15.29 8.09 -22.48
C THR A 168 -15.51 7.08 -21.36
N GLU A 169 -16.33 7.45 -20.37
CA GLU A 169 -16.63 6.59 -19.23
C GLU A 169 -17.24 5.26 -19.70
N ASN A 170 -16.77 4.14 -19.16
CA ASN A 170 -17.24 2.80 -19.51
C ASN A 170 -17.04 2.36 -20.98
N HIS A 171 -16.08 2.96 -21.69
CA HIS A 171 -15.76 2.58 -23.08
C HIS A 171 -14.40 1.85 -23.21
N LEU A 172 -14.01 1.09 -22.19
CA LEU A 172 -12.84 0.20 -22.23
C LEU A 172 -11.50 0.87 -22.62
N GLY A 173 -11.38 2.19 -22.41
CA GLY A 173 -10.18 2.95 -22.74
C GLY A 173 -10.11 3.45 -24.19
N ASP A 174 -11.23 3.48 -24.92
CA ASP A 174 -11.35 4.12 -26.23
C ASP A 174 -11.05 5.62 -26.13
N ILE A 175 -10.03 6.05 -26.85
CA ILE A 175 -9.72 7.46 -27.09
C ILE A 175 -10.37 7.84 -28.42
N GLN A 176 -11.02 9.00 -28.48
CA GLN A 176 -11.77 9.46 -29.67
C GLN A 176 -11.05 9.13 -30.97
N GLY A 177 -11.62 8.21 -31.76
CA GLY A 177 -11.01 7.75 -33.02
C GLY A 177 -10.67 6.26 -33.12
N SER A 178 -11.18 5.40 -32.22
CA SER A 178 -11.01 3.93 -32.21
C SER A 178 -9.63 3.41 -31.78
N ASP A 179 -8.78 4.29 -31.24
CA ASP A 179 -7.52 3.91 -30.63
C ASP A 179 -7.73 3.59 -29.14
N MET A 180 -6.88 2.74 -28.57
CA MET A 180 -6.85 2.52 -27.12
C MET A 180 -5.84 3.47 -26.47
N ALA A 181 -6.09 3.87 -25.23
CA ALA A 181 -5.07 4.57 -24.44
C ALA A 181 -3.82 3.70 -24.27
N VAL A 182 -2.66 4.21 -24.67
CA VAL A 182 -1.36 3.51 -24.62
C VAL A 182 -0.38 4.28 -23.75
N TYR A 183 0.42 3.53 -22.98
CA TYR A 183 1.62 4.02 -22.32
C TYR A 183 2.85 3.28 -22.82
N ASN A 184 3.83 4.02 -23.32
CA ASN A 184 5.12 3.49 -23.70
C ASN A 184 6.07 3.51 -22.48
N TRP A 185 6.32 2.33 -21.92
CA TRP A 185 7.28 2.16 -20.83
C TRP A 185 8.56 1.52 -21.34
N THR A 186 9.70 2.16 -21.08
CA THR A 186 11.02 1.54 -21.31
C THR A 186 11.40 0.73 -20.06
N LEU A 187 11.57 -0.59 -20.24
CA LEU A 187 11.95 -1.48 -19.15
C LEU A 187 13.31 -1.09 -18.55
N PRO A 188 13.44 -0.97 -17.22
CA PRO A 188 14.71 -0.71 -16.58
C PRO A 188 15.65 -1.92 -16.70
N SER A 189 16.96 -1.66 -16.76
CA SER A 189 17.96 -2.73 -16.68
C SER A 189 17.92 -3.38 -15.29
N THR A 190 17.67 -4.68 -15.24
CA THR A 190 17.61 -5.44 -13.99
C THR A 190 18.29 -6.80 -14.14
N SER A 191 18.90 -7.29 -13.07
CA SER A 191 19.43 -8.66 -12.97
C SER A 191 18.38 -9.67 -12.51
N ALA A 192 17.15 -9.23 -12.22
CA ALA A 192 16.08 -10.09 -11.75
C ALA A 192 15.64 -11.08 -12.85
N ALA A 193 15.56 -12.36 -12.48
CA ALA A 193 15.11 -13.42 -13.40
C ALA A 193 13.59 -13.41 -13.65
N LYS A 194 12.81 -12.76 -12.77
CA LYS A 194 11.36 -12.65 -12.85
C LYS A 194 10.93 -11.29 -12.32
N CYS A 195 10.02 -10.64 -13.03
CA CYS A 195 9.46 -9.34 -12.67
C CYS A 195 7.93 -9.41 -12.65
N VAL A 196 7.31 -8.60 -11.80
CA VAL A 196 5.86 -8.45 -11.73
C VAL A 196 5.51 -7.00 -12.05
N LEU A 197 4.56 -6.81 -12.97
CA LEU A 197 3.98 -5.50 -13.23
C LEU A 197 2.61 -5.44 -12.54
N ARG A 198 2.37 -4.37 -11.79
CA ARG A 198 1.08 -4.08 -11.16
C ARG A 198 0.53 -2.76 -11.68
N VAL A 199 -0.71 -2.79 -12.15
CA VAL A 199 -1.47 -1.60 -12.54
C VAL A 199 -2.54 -1.36 -11.47
N ARG A 200 -2.53 -0.15 -10.89
CA ARG A 200 -3.57 0.32 -9.98
C ARG A 200 -4.45 1.28 -10.74
N TYR A 201 -5.75 1.02 -10.75
CA TYR A 201 -6.75 1.95 -11.30
C TYR A 201 -7.61 2.46 -10.14
N ASN A 202 -7.78 3.78 -10.07
CA ASN A 202 -8.66 4.40 -9.09
C ASN A 202 -10.03 4.63 -9.72
N ILE A 203 -11.06 3.92 -9.23
CA ILE A 203 -12.46 4.25 -9.51
C ILE A 203 -12.95 5.12 -8.35
N SER A 204 -12.51 6.37 -8.35
CA SER A 204 -13.10 7.40 -7.52
C SER A 204 -14.04 8.21 -8.40
N THR A 205 -15.32 8.21 -8.04
CA THR A 205 -16.29 9.14 -8.58
C THR A 205 -16.07 10.52 -7.94
N GLY A 206 -16.54 11.59 -8.60
CA GLY A 206 -16.50 12.95 -8.06
C GLY A 206 -17.45 13.18 -6.87
N ASP A 207 -18.00 12.12 -6.28
CA ASP A 207 -19.08 12.16 -5.31
C ASP A 207 -18.62 12.70 -3.94
N TYR A 208 -17.31 12.76 -3.69
CA TYR A 208 -16.72 13.42 -2.52
C TYR A 208 -15.24 13.78 -2.77
N ASP A 209 -14.73 14.74 -2.00
CA ASP A 209 -13.32 15.14 -2.05
C ASP A 209 -12.44 14.14 -1.30
N GLY A 210 -11.86 13.19 -2.03
CA GLY A 210 -10.94 12.18 -1.49
C GLY A 210 -9.69 12.72 -0.78
N TRP A 211 -9.30 13.99 -1.02
CA TRP A 211 -8.12 14.60 -0.42
C TRP A 211 -8.41 15.29 0.92
N ASN A 212 -9.65 15.73 1.12
CA ASN A 212 -10.06 16.46 2.31
C ASN A 212 -10.90 15.63 3.29
N VAL A 213 -10.92 14.30 3.10
CA VAL A 213 -11.58 13.36 4.01
C VAL A 213 -10.61 12.61 4.89
N SER A 214 -11.06 12.33 6.11
CA SER A 214 -10.33 11.54 7.11
C SER A 214 -11.31 10.69 7.91
N SER A 215 -10.83 9.99 8.93
CA SER A 215 -11.69 9.26 9.86
C SER A 215 -12.70 10.17 10.60
N LYS A 216 -12.47 11.49 10.65
CA LYS A 216 -13.44 12.47 11.17
C LYS A 216 -14.74 12.54 10.35
N ASN A 217 -14.68 12.14 9.09
CA ASN A 217 -15.82 12.18 8.16
C ASN A 217 -16.61 10.87 8.12
N ASN A 218 -16.19 9.85 8.88
CA ASN A 218 -16.88 8.56 8.95
C ASN A 218 -18.32 8.72 9.45
N ASN A 219 -19.21 7.84 9.00
CA ASN A 219 -20.64 7.80 9.36
C ASN A 219 -21.44 9.07 9.01
N GLY A 220 -21.12 9.73 7.89
CA GLY A 220 -21.98 10.78 7.32
C GLY A 220 -21.64 12.22 7.71
N ASN A 221 -20.49 12.48 8.33
CA ASN A 221 -19.97 13.84 8.56
C ASN A 221 -19.27 14.40 7.30
N LEU A 222 -19.90 14.30 6.15
CA LEU A 222 -19.46 14.95 4.92
C LEU A 222 -20.30 16.20 4.72
N TYR A 223 -19.78 17.35 5.14
CA TYR A 223 -20.33 18.63 4.69
C TYR A 223 -20.02 18.74 3.19
N ILE A 224 -21.05 18.58 2.36
CA ILE A 224 -20.98 18.88 0.93
C ILE A 224 -20.82 20.40 0.86
N MET A 225 -19.60 20.86 0.60
CA MET A 225 -19.36 22.25 0.19
C MET A 225 -19.59 22.27 -1.32
N GLU A 226 -20.75 22.81 -1.73
CA GLU A 226 -21.02 23.20 -3.12
C GLU A 226 -20.06 24.31 -3.60
#